data_AF-R6T8T7-F1
#
_entry.id   AF-R6T8T7-F1
#
_cell.length_a   1.000
_cell.length_b   1.000
_cell.length_c   1.000
_cell.angle_alpha   90.00
_cell.angle_beta   90.00
_cell.angle_gamma   90.00
#
_symmetry.space_group_name_H-M   'P 1'
#
loop_
_entity.id
_entity.type
_entity.pdbx_description
1 polymer ?
#
loop_
_entity_poly.entity_id
_entity_poly.type
_entity_poly.pdbx_seq_one_letter_code
_entity_poly.pdbx_strand_id
1 'polypeptide(L)'
;MRYPLASVPPAIGETVRLETDTGMHLRTDTVSDWLRAYLDGTVLVLTNEPAPEPAEPDLEALRAAKEDELSDACHDAITAGTDVQTNQGMEHFDLTETDQINLTTALGSVDAGATEYPYHSKRCLCRMFSADEIRAVSQAAVAHVLYHRTLCNHLLTWVRRTETAEELERITYTADGMPEDLAANMTQILAAAGEVSA
;
A
#
# COMPACT_ATOMS: atom_id res chain seq x y z
N MET A 1 -38.28 -1.95 -41.08
CA MET A 1 -36.87 -2.01 -41.53
C MET A 1 -36.03 -2.24 -40.28
N ARG A 2 -35.25 -3.33 -40.23
CA ARG A 2 -34.32 -3.65 -39.13
C ARG A 2 -33.17 -2.63 -39.13
N TYR A 3 -32.76 -2.15 -37.97
CA TYR A 3 -31.49 -1.43 -37.81
C TYR A 3 -30.54 -2.22 -36.90
N PRO A 4 -29.27 -2.41 -37.30
CA PRO A 4 -28.28 -3.11 -36.50
C PRO A 4 -27.79 -2.23 -35.34
N LEU A 5 -27.63 -2.87 -34.18
CA LEU A 5 -27.16 -2.30 -32.94
C LEU A 5 -25.64 -2.08 -33.01
N ALA A 6 -25.22 -0.82 -33.10
CA ALA A 6 -23.85 -0.44 -32.79
C ALA A 6 -23.90 0.94 -32.12
N SER A 7 -23.61 0.99 -30.82
CA SER A 7 -23.39 2.22 -30.02
C SER A 7 -24.60 3.13 -29.72
N VAL A 8 -25.69 2.61 -29.15
CA VAL A 8 -26.60 3.45 -28.34
C VAL A 8 -26.16 3.33 -26.88
N PRO A 9 -25.61 4.40 -26.27
CA PRO A 9 -26.46 5.43 -25.65
C PRO A 9 -25.96 6.87 -25.89
N PRO A 10 -26.88 7.84 -26.11
CA PRO A 10 -27.31 8.69 -24.99
C PRO A 10 -28.82 8.98 -25.01
N ALA A 11 -29.49 8.61 -23.91
CA ALA A 11 -30.93 8.72 -23.65
C ALA A 11 -31.79 8.04 -24.73
N ILE A 12 -32.05 6.74 -24.52
CA ILE A 12 -33.10 5.95 -25.20
C ILE A 12 -34.29 6.89 -25.45
N GLY A 13 -34.57 7.19 -26.72
CA GLY A 13 -35.35 8.36 -27.11
C GLY A 13 -36.71 8.49 -26.40
N GLU A 14 -37.32 9.67 -26.45
CA GLU A 14 -38.52 10.03 -25.68
C GLU A 14 -39.61 8.95 -25.66
N THR A 15 -39.81 8.22 -26.76
CA THR A 15 -40.71 7.08 -26.83
C THR A 15 -40.09 5.85 -27.51
N VAL A 16 -40.50 4.66 -27.10
CA VAL A 16 -40.23 3.38 -27.79
C VAL A 16 -41.52 2.74 -28.27
N ARG A 17 -41.45 2.02 -29.40
CA ARG A 17 -42.61 1.37 -30.02
C ARG A 17 -42.42 -0.13 -30.10
N LEU A 18 -43.45 -0.86 -29.71
CA LEU A 18 -43.57 -2.28 -29.94
C LEU A 18 -44.33 -2.50 -31.25
N GLU A 19 -43.73 -3.24 -32.18
CA GLU A 19 -44.29 -3.58 -33.49
C GLU A 19 -44.14 -5.08 -33.75
N THR A 20 -45.04 -5.66 -34.55
CA THR A 20 -44.88 -7.03 -35.06
C THR A 20 -43.82 -7.08 -36.15
N ASP A 21 -43.37 -8.28 -36.49
CA ASP A 21 -42.49 -8.54 -37.64
C ASP A 21 -43.09 -8.12 -38.99
N THR A 22 -44.42 -8.09 -39.07
CA THR A 22 -45.19 -7.57 -40.21
C THR A 22 -45.34 -6.04 -40.23
N GLY A 23 -44.81 -5.33 -39.23
CA GLY A 23 -44.85 -3.86 -39.13
C GLY A 23 -46.15 -3.30 -38.54
N MET A 24 -46.99 -4.13 -37.90
CA MET A 24 -48.17 -3.65 -37.20
C MET A 24 -47.76 -3.04 -35.85
N HIS A 25 -48.17 -1.80 -35.61
CA HIS A 25 -47.95 -1.12 -34.33
C HIS A 25 -48.81 -1.71 -33.21
N LEU A 26 -48.20 -2.07 -32.08
CA LEU A 26 -48.88 -2.63 -30.92
C LEU A 26 -49.01 -1.62 -29.78
N ARG A 27 -47.92 -0.93 -29.43
CA ARG A 27 -47.87 0.00 -28.29
C ARG A 27 -46.75 1.02 -28.45
N THR A 28 -46.95 2.21 -27.92
CA THR A 28 -45.89 3.22 -27.69
C THR A 28 -45.74 3.45 -26.19
N ASP A 29 -44.51 3.52 -25.70
CA ASP A 29 -44.17 3.83 -24.32
C ASP A 29 -43.27 5.06 -24.25
N THR A 30 -43.57 6.01 -23.37
CA THR A 30 -42.67 7.15 -23.10
C THR A 30 -41.60 6.72 -22.13
N VAL A 31 -40.32 6.88 -22.48
CA VAL A 31 -39.19 6.40 -21.67
C VAL A 31 -39.12 7.11 -20.31
N SER A 32 -39.49 8.40 -20.27
CA SER A 32 -39.50 9.19 -19.03
C SER A 32 -40.59 8.77 -18.03
N ASP A 33 -41.54 7.93 -18.43
CA ASP A 33 -42.56 7.37 -17.53
C ASP A 33 -42.00 6.22 -16.68
N TRP A 34 -40.76 5.79 -16.95
CA TRP A 34 -40.08 4.70 -16.28
C TRP A 34 -38.86 5.20 -15.52
N LEU A 35 -38.63 4.64 -14.33
CA LEU A 35 -37.47 5.01 -13.50
C LEU A 35 -36.14 4.76 -14.21
N ARG A 36 -36.05 3.67 -14.98
CA ARG A 36 -34.85 3.27 -15.71
C ARG A 36 -35.19 2.64 -17.06
N ALA A 37 -34.31 2.87 -18.01
CA ALA A 37 -34.30 2.21 -19.31
C ALA A 37 -32.88 1.77 -19.66
N TYR A 38 -32.68 0.49 -19.99
CA TYR A 38 -31.37 -0.06 -20.36
C TYR A 38 -31.50 -1.27 -21.28
N LEU A 39 -30.40 -1.66 -21.92
CA LEU A 39 -30.34 -2.87 -22.75
C LEU A 39 -29.76 -4.03 -21.93
N ASP A 40 -30.47 -5.16 -21.91
CA ASP A 40 -29.98 -6.45 -21.46
C ASP A 40 -29.79 -7.36 -22.67
N GLY A 41 -28.55 -7.42 -23.18
CA GLY A 41 -28.24 -8.03 -24.47
C GLY A 41 -28.99 -7.35 -25.61
N THR A 42 -30.01 -8.03 -26.15
CA THR A 42 -30.87 -7.53 -27.24
C THR A 42 -32.25 -7.08 -26.78
N VAL A 43 -32.52 -7.14 -25.47
CA VAL A 43 -33.81 -6.75 -24.89
C VAL A 43 -33.71 -5.34 -24.32
N LEU A 44 -34.60 -4.45 -24.75
CA LEU A 44 -34.80 -3.17 -24.08
C LEU A 44 -35.69 -3.39 -22.85
N VAL A 45 -35.16 -3.04 -21.68
CA VAL A 45 -35.89 -3.09 -20.40
C VAL A 45 -36.30 -1.68 -20.04
N LEU A 46 -37.62 -1.47 -19.88
CA LEU A 46 -38.19 -0.30 -19.21
C LEU A 46 -38.70 -0.77 -17.85
N THR A 47 -38.22 -0.17 -16.76
CA THR A 47 -38.56 -0.63 -15.41
C THR A 47 -38.72 0.52 -14.43
N ASN A 48 -39.61 0.33 -13.46
CA ASN A 48 -39.75 1.19 -12.29
C ASN A 48 -38.97 0.66 -11.08
N GLU A 49 -38.21 -0.42 -11.27
CA GLU A 49 -37.27 -0.90 -10.27
C GLU A 49 -36.04 0.03 -10.22
N PRO A 50 -35.59 0.42 -9.02
CA PRO A 50 -34.40 1.26 -8.88
C PRO A 50 -33.15 0.55 -9.41
N ALA A 51 -32.05 1.31 -9.56
CA ALA A 51 -30.76 0.70 -9.85
C ALA A 51 -30.42 -0.29 -8.74
N PRO A 52 -29.89 -1.49 -9.06
CA PRO A 52 -29.27 -2.28 -8.01
C PRO A 52 -28.19 -1.39 -7.39
N GLU A 53 -28.14 -1.38 -6.05
CA GLU A 53 -27.06 -0.68 -5.37
C GLU A 53 -25.72 -1.29 -5.83
N PRO A 54 -24.66 -0.46 -5.97
CA PRO A 54 -23.33 -0.98 -6.23
C PRO A 54 -23.02 -2.07 -5.20
N ALA A 55 -22.46 -3.19 -5.64
CA ALA A 55 -21.98 -4.20 -4.70
C ALA A 55 -20.99 -3.54 -3.74
N GLU A 56 -21.15 -3.81 -2.44
CA GLU A 56 -20.18 -3.34 -1.46
C GLU A 56 -18.80 -3.87 -1.83
N PRO A 57 -17.74 -3.04 -1.73
CA PRO A 57 -16.39 -3.49 -2.04
C PRO A 57 -16.02 -4.64 -1.11
N ASP A 58 -15.41 -5.68 -1.67
CA ASP A 58 -14.96 -6.84 -0.91
C ASP A 58 -13.87 -6.39 0.08
N LEU A 59 -14.25 -6.29 1.35
CA LEU A 59 -13.38 -5.84 2.42
C LEU A 59 -12.14 -6.74 2.57
N GLU A 60 -12.24 -8.03 2.27
CA GLU A 60 -11.10 -8.95 2.31
C GLU A 60 -10.08 -8.57 1.22
N ALA A 61 -10.56 -8.35 -0.02
CA ALA A 61 -9.71 -7.88 -1.10
C ALA A 61 -9.08 -6.50 -0.80
N LEU A 62 -9.84 -5.59 -0.18
CA LEU A 62 -9.31 -4.29 0.23
C LEU A 62 -8.22 -4.43 1.31
N ARG A 63 -8.42 -5.28 2.32
CA ARG A 63 -7.40 -5.53 3.35
C ARG A 63 -6.14 -6.11 2.74
N ALA A 64 -6.26 -7.09 1.83
CA ALA A 64 -5.11 -7.67 1.13
C ALA A 64 -4.31 -6.60 0.37
N ALA A 65 -4.99 -5.73 -0.40
CA ALA A 65 -4.32 -4.63 -1.11
C ALA A 65 -3.63 -3.65 -0.15
N LYS A 66 -4.22 -3.36 1.01
CA LYS A 66 -3.61 -2.51 2.03
C LYS A 66 -2.41 -3.18 2.72
N GLU A 67 -2.45 -4.50 2.94
CA GLU A 67 -1.30 -5.24 3.46
C GLU A 67 -0.11 -5.18 2.50
N ASP A 68 -0.36 -5.31 1.19
CA ASP A 68 0.68 -5.16 0.16
C ASP A 68 1.25 -3.73 0.15
N GLU A 69 0.39 -2.71 0.13
CA GLU A 69 0.79 -1.29 0.18
C GLU A 69 1.70 -0.97 1.37
N LEU A 70 1.34 -1.44 2.57
CA LEU A 70 2.13 -1.21 3.78
C LEU A 70 3.43 -2.02 3.81
N SER A 71 3.43 -3.22 3.22
CA SER A 71 4.62 -4.05 3.09
C SER A 71 5.63 -3.42 2.13
N ASP A 72 5.16 -2.89 1.00
CA ASP A 72 5.98 -2.15 0.04
C ASP A 72 6.54 -0.87 0.67
N ALA A 73 5.71 -0.09 1.38
CA ALA A 73 6.16 1.11 2.09
C ALA A 73 7.22 0.79 3.16
N CYS A 74 7.10 -0.36 3.84
CA CYS A 74 8.11 -0.83 4.78
C CYS A 74 9.43 -1.19 4.10
N HIS A 75 9.35 -1.92 2.98
CA HIS A 75 10.52 -2.24 2.18
C HIS A 75 11.23 -0.98 1.70
N ASP A 76 10.49 -0.03 1.14
CA ASP A 76 11.02 1.24 0.64
C ASP A 76 11.67 2.05 1.76
N ALA A 77 11.02 2.14 2.93
CA ALA A 77 11.57 2.89 4.06
C ALA A 77 12.84 2.24 4.63
N ILE A 78 12.90 0.90 4.69
CA ILE A 78 14.11 0.19 5.10
C ILE A 78 15.23 0.46 4.10
N THR A 79 14.99 0.23 2.81
CA THR A 79 16.02 0.33 1.78
C THR A 79 16.50 1.76 1.54
N ALA A 80 15.62 2.75 1.75
CA ALA A 80 15.97 4.17 1.76
C ALA A 80 17.02 4.51 2.83
N GLY A 81 17.21 3.65 3.83
CA GLY A 81 18.37 3.69 4.68
C GLY A 81 18.33 4.77 5.75
N THR A 82 19.50 5.08 6.31
CA THR A 82 19.61 5.97 7.47
C THR A 82 20.84 6.86 7.40
N ASP A 83 20.76 7.98 8.10
CA ASP A 83 21.79 8.99 8.20
C ASP A 83 22.63 8.75 9.47
N VAL A 84 23.96 8.68 9.33
CA VAL A 84 24.87 8.43 10.45
C VAL A 84 26.00 9.47 10.48
N GLN A 85 26.30 9.98 11.67
CA GLN A 85 27.44 10.87 11.88
C GLN A 85 28.74 10.07 11.83
N THR A 86 29.65 10.49 10.95
CA THR A 86 30.97 9.90 10.75
C THR A 86 32.07 10.92 11.01
N ASN A 87 33.33 10.53 10.83
CA ASN A 87 34.45 11.46 10.91
C ASN A 87 34.48 12.47 9.75
N GLN A 88 33.69 12.25 8.69
CA GLN A 88 33.54 13.17 7.55
C GLN A 88 32.26 14.04 7.64
N GLY A 89 31.51 13.92 8.74
CA GLY A 89 30.24 14.61 8.95
C GLY A 89 29.05 13.66 8.80
N MET A 90 27.88 14.21 8.51
CA MET A 90 26.69 13.39 8.28
C MET A 90 26.76 12.72 6.91
N GLU A 91 26.69 11.40 6.90
CA GLU A 91 26.65 10.58 5.69
C GLU A 91 25.41 9.69 5.69
N HIS A 92 24.89 9.40 4.48
CA HIS A 92 23.70 8.60 4.30
C HIS A 92 24.07 7.19 3.83
N PHE A 93 23.45 6.16 4.41
CA PHE A 93 23.70 4.76 4.10
C PHE A 93 22.40 4.11 3.63
N ASP A 94 22.35 3.74 2.34
CA ASP A 94 21.30 2.88 1.82
C ASP A 94 21.37 1.52 2.53
N LEU A 95 20.22 0.89 2.75
CA LEU A 95 20.13 -0.41 3.42
C LEU A 95 19.41 -1.43 2.55
N THR A 96 19.83 -1.57 1.28
CA THR A 96 19.42 -2.71 0.48
C THR A 96 19.87 -4.02 1.15
N GLU A 97 19.31 -5.15 0.74
CA GLU A 97 19.73 -6.45 1.29
C GLU A 97 21.25 -6.67 1.14
N THR A 98 21.82 -6.25 0.01
CA THR A 98 23.27 -6.33 -0.23
C THR A 98 24.05 -5.43 0.72
N ASP A 99 23.57 -4.20 0.97
CA ASP A 99 24.23 -3.27 1.90
C ASP A 99 24.21 -3.82 3.34
N GLN A 100 23.10 -4.41 3.78
CA GLN A 100 22.96 -5.02 5.10
C GLN A 100 23.89 -6.23 5.28
N ILE A 101 24.04 -7.08 4.25
CA ILE A 101 24.98 -8.21 4.26
C ILE A 101 26.43 -7.71 4.31
N ASN A 102 26.75 -6.69 3.51
CA ASN A 102 28.08 -6.10 3.50
C ASN A 102 28.42 -5.44 4.84
N LEU A 103 27.47 -4.74 5.46
CA LEU A 103 27.64 -4.13 6.77
C LEU A 103 27.87 -5.18 7.87
N THR A 104 27.14 -6.30 7.82
CA THR A 104 27.34 -7.43 8.73
C THR A 104 28.76 -8.01 8.60
N THR A 105 29.27 -8.10 7.37
CA THR A 105 30.63 -8.57 7.09
C THR A 105 31.69 -7.58 7.60
N ALA A 106 31.46 -6.28 7.41
CA ALA A 106 32.31 -5.22 7.93
C ALA A 106 32.37 -5.25 9.46
N LEU A 107 31.21 -5.35 10.12
CA LEU A 107 31.09 -5.45 11.57
C LEU A 107 31.82 -6.69 12.10
N GLY A 108 31.61 -7.86 11.49
CA GLY A 108 32.31 -9.09 11.89
C GLY A 108 33.84 -8.98 11.77
N SER A 109 34.34 -8.23 10.78
CA SER A 109 35.78 -7.95 10.65
C SER A 109 36.30 -7.04 11.77
N VAL A 110 35.53 -6.01 12.11
CA VAL A 110 35.84 -5.08 13.21
C VAL A 110 35.79 -5.79 14.57
N ASP A 111 34.83 -6.68 14.79
CA ASP A 111 34.70 -7.48 16.01
C ASP A 111 35.83 -8.52 16.13
N ALA A 112 36.37 -8.99 14.99
CA ALA A 112 37.58 -9.81 14.94
C ALA A 112 38.89 -9.01 15.16
N GLY A 113 38.81 -7.70 15.38
CA GLY A 113 39.94 -6.85 15.76
C GLY A 113 40.49 -5.96 14.64
N ALA A 114 39.83 -5.87 13.48
CA ALA A 114 40.20 -4.88 12.47
C ALA A 114 39.95 -3.45 12.99
N THR A 115 40.92 -2.56 12.81
CA THR A 115 40.82 -1.15 13.23
C THR A 115 40.11 -0.27 12.21
N GLU A 116 40.02 -0.74 10.96
CA GLU A 116 39.37 -0.07 9.84
C GLU A 116 38.86 -1.10 8.83
N TYR A 117 37.87 -0.72 8.02
CA TYR A 117 37.30 -1.56 6.97
C TYR A 117 36.96 -0.72 5.72
N PRO A 118 37.21 -1.22 4.49
CA PRO A 118 36.80 -0.53 3.28
C PRO A 118 35.27 -0.60 3.11
N TYR A 119 34.59 0.55 3.19
CA TYR A 119 33.13 0.63 3.08
C TYR A 119 32.71 1.89 2.31
N HIS A 120 31.41 2.05 2.06
CA HIS A 120 30.86 3.19 1.31
C HIS A 120 29.56 3.72 1.92
N SER A 121 29.37 5.03 1.77
CA SER A 121 28.08 5.72 1.93
C SER A 121 27.47 6.01 0.55
N LYS A 122 26.21 6.45 0.51
CA LYS A 122 25.47 6.70 -0.73
C LYS A 122 26.16 7.72 -1.61
N ARG A 123 26.45 7.31 -2.85
CA ARG A 123 27.08 8.13 -3.90
C ARG A 123 28.48 8.66 -3.56
N CYS A 124 29.13 8.12 -2.54
CA CYS A 124 30.51 8.45 -2.18
C CYS A 124 31.47 7.34 -2.64
N LEU A 125 32.74 7.71 -2.78
CA LEU A 125 33.78 6.73 -3.06
C LEU A 125 34.03 5.86 -1.83
N CYS A 126 34.36 4.59 -2.06
CA CYS A 126 34.82 3.71 -0.98
C CYS A 126 36.02 4.34 -0.27
N ARG A 127 36.01 4.29 1.06
CA ARG A 127 37.12 4.73 1.92
C ARG A 127 37.31 3.76 3.07
N MET A 128 38.41 3.92 3.79
CA MET A 128 38.57 3.25 5.08
C MET A 128 37.66 3.95 6.09
N PHE A 129 36.73 3.19 6.65
CA PHE A 129 35.93 3.57 7.81
C PHE A 129 36.61 3.01 9.06
N SER A 130 36.70 3.80 10.13
CA SER A 130 37.23 3.30 11.40
C SER A 130 36.30 2.23 11.99
N ALA A 131 36.83 1.40 12.89
CA ALA A 131 36.05 0.45 13.66
C ALA A 131 34.83 1.09 14.34
N ASP A 132 35.00 2.30 14.89
CA ASP A 132 33.91 3.02 15.56
C ASP A 132 32.86 3.54 14.58
N GLU A 133 33.27 4.01 13.39
CA GLU A 133 32.32 4.39 12.33
C GLU A 133 31.51 3.17 11.87
N ILE A 134 32.14 2.01 11.63
CA ILE A 134 31.43 0.78 11.23
C ILE A 134 30.44 0.32 12.31
N ARG A 135 30.81 0.39 13.59
CA ARG A 135 29.90 0.06 14.70
C ARG A 135 28.72 1.03 14.75
N ALA A 136 28.97 2.33 14.59
CA ALA A 136 27.93 3.34 14.58
C ALA A 136 26.94 3.14 13.42
N VAL A 137 27.43 2.87 12.20
CA VAL A 137 26.57 2.57 11.05
C VAL A 137 25.78 1.29 11.28
N SER A 138 26.42 0.24 11.81
CA SER A 138 25.77 -1.03 12.13
C SER A 138 24.64 -0.87 13.15
N GLN A 139 24.89 -0.13 14.24
CA GLN A 139 23.90 0.15 15.27
C GLN A 139 22.71 0.95 14.72
N ALA A 140 22.98 1.99 13.93
CA ALA A 140 21.95 2.79 13.29
C ALA A 140 21.11 1.95 12.31
N ALA A 141 21.75 1.10 11.50
CA ALA A 141 21.07 0.21 10.57
C ALA A 141 20.16 -0.80 11.29
N VAL A 142 20.64 -1.42 12.38
CA VAL A 142 19.82 -2.33 13.19
C VAL A 142 18.62 -1.62 13.79
N ALA A 143 18.81 -0.43 14.37
CA ALA A 143 17.73 0.37 14.94
C ALA A 143 16.69 0.76 13.89
N HIS A 144 17.15 1.20 12.70
CA HIS A 144 16.29 1.57 11.57
C HIS A 144 15.44 0.40 11.07
N VAL A 145 16.09 -0.74 10.79
CA VAL A 145 15.39 -1.95 10.30
C VAL A 145 14.41 -2.46 11.36
N LEU A 146 14.80 -2.47 12.63
CA LEU A 146 13.94 -2.91 13.72
C LEU A 146 12.72 -2.01 13.86
N TYR A 147 12.89 -0.68 13.80
CA TYR A 147 11.79 0.27 13.88
C TYR A 147 10.77 0.00 12.77
N HIS A 148 11.21 -0.04 11.50
CA HIS A 148 10.30 -0.19 10.36
C HIS A 148 9.61 -1.56 10.32
N ARG A 149 10.31 -2.64 10.69
CA ARG A 149 9.69 -3.96 10.81
C ARG A 149 8.66 -4.00 11.92
N THR A 150 8.98 -3.41 13.07
CA THR A 150 8.03 -3.31 14.19
C THR A 150 6.81 -2.52 13.77
N LEU A 151 6.97 -1.33 13.20
CA LEU A 151 5.87 -0.49 12.71
C LEU A 151 4.97 -1.26 11.73
N CYS A 152 5.57 -1.86 10.70
CA CYS A 152 4.82 -2.60 9.68
C CYS A 152 3.99 -3.73 10.30
N ASN A 153 4.58 -4.55 11.17
CA ASN A 153 3.84 -5.64 11.83
C ASN A 153 2.63 -5.15 12.62
N HIS A 154 2.73 -3.99 13.28
CA HIS A 154 1.63 -3.41 14.03
C HIS A 154 0.55 -2.84 13.10
N LEU A 155 0.94 -2.18 12.01
CA LEU A 155 -0.01 -1.68 11.02
C LEU A 155 -0.74 -2.82 10.30
N LEU A 156 -0.05 -3.90 9.92
CA LEU A 156 -0.68 -5.09 9.34
C LEU A 156 -1.66 -5.74 10.33
N THR A 157 -1.31 -5.77 11.62
CA THR A 157 -2.21 -6.23 12.67
C THR A 157 -3.45 -5.33 12.77
N TRP A 158 -3.29 -4.03 12.65
CA TRP A 158 -4.40 -3.09 12.64
C TRP A 158 -5.30 -3.26 11.41
N VAL A 159 -4.73 -3.40 10.21
CA VAL A 159 -5.46 -3.70 8.96
C VAL A 159 -6.36 -4.92 9.12
N ARG A 160 -5.86 -5.99 9.73
CA ARG A 160 -6.64 -7.23 9.95
C ARG A 160 -7.78 -7.06 10.94
N ARG A 161 -7.73 -6.04 11.80
CA ARG A 161 -8.74 -5.74 12.82
C ARG A 161 -9.85 -4.81 12.32
N THR A 162 -9.67 -4.12 11.20
CA THR A 162 -10.70 -3.18 10.70
C THR A 162 -11.96 -3.92 10.31
N GLU A 163 -13.14 -3.34 10.49
CA GLU A 163 -14.43 -3.93 10.11
C GLU A 163 -15.09 -3.22 8.93
N THR A 164 -14.54 -2.06 8.53
CA THR A 164 -15.09 -1.25 7.43
C THR A 164 -13.99 -0.74 6.48
N ALA A 165 -14.38 -0.43 5.25
CA ALA A 165 -13.48 0.19 4.28
C ALA A 165 -12.98 1.58 4.73
N GLU A 166 -13.81 2.35 5.45
CA GLU A 166 -13.46 3.68 5.97
C GLU A 166 -12.40 3.61 7.09
N GLU A 167 -12.46 2.60 7.95
CA GLU A 167 -11.38 2.35 8.92
C GLU A 167 -10.08 1.98 8.22
N LEU A 168 -10.16 1.14 7.19
CA LEU A 168 -9.00 0.68 6.44
C LEU A 168 -8.30 1.82 5.69
N GLU A 169 -9.08 2.72 5.08
CA GLU A 169 -8.56 3.87 4.34
C GLU A 169 -7.76 4.85 5.22
N ARG A 170 -8.09 4.93 6.52
CA ARG A 170 -7.38 5.78 7.48
C ARG A 170 -6.01 5.24 7.88
N ILE A 171 -5.72 3.96 7.61
CA ILE A 171 -4.42 3.36 7.93
C ILE A 171 -3.40 3.77 6.88
N THR A 172 -2.40 4.53 7.32
CA THR A 172 -1.25 4.96 6.52
C THR A 172 0.05 4.47 7.16
N TYR A 173 1.17 4.53 6.43
CA TYR A 173 2.46 4.06 6.93
C TYR A 173 3.08 5.03 7.96
N THR A 174 2.48 5.09 9.15
CA THR A 174 2.90 5.92 10.29
C THR A 174 2.48 5.26 11.62
N ALA A 175 3.20 5.55 12.70
CA ALA A 175 2.79 5.11 14.04
C ALA A 175 1.61 5.94 14.60
N ASP A 176 1.36 7.13 14.03
CA ASP A 176 0.33 8.05 14.50
C ASP A 176 -1.07 7.49 14.26
N GLY A 177 -1.95 7.66 15.25
CA GLY A 177 -3.35 7.22 15.16
C GLY A 177 -3.56 5.72 15.36
N MET A 178 -2.50 4.95 15.63
CA MET A 178 -2.57 3.53 15.95
C MET A 178 -3.43 3.28 17.21
N PRO A 179 -4.17 2.16 17.28
CA PRO A 179 -4.86 1.73 18.50
C PRO A 179 -3.93 1.68 19.71
N GLU A 180 -4.44 2.08 20.88
CA GLU A 180 -3.64 2.26 22.11
C GLU A 180 -2.86 1.00 22.51
N ASP A 181 -3.45 -0.18 22.36
CA ASP A 181 -2.81 -1.46 22.69
C ASP A 181 -1.60 -1.75 21.77
N LEU A 182 -1.75 -1.48 20.48
CA LEU A 182 -0.69 -1.65 19.49
C LEU A 182 0.41 -0.60 19.69
N ALA A 183 0.05 0.67 19.94
CA ALA A 183 1.01 1.74 20.20
C ALA A 183 1.83 1.47 21.47
N ALA A 184 1.17 0.99 22.54
CA ALA A 184 1.83 0.60 23.77
C ALA A 184 2.79 -0.57 23.57
N ASN A 185 2.37 -1.60 22.81
CA ASN A 185 3.23 -2.74 22.50
C ASN A 185 4.46 -2.33 21.68
N MET A 186 4.27 -1.54 20.63
CA MET A 186 5.36 -1.03 19.81
C MET A 186 6.37 -0.23 20.65
N THR A 187 5.88 0.66 21.51
CA THR A 187 6.73 1.45 22.42
C THR A 187 7.56 0.55 23.35
N GLN A 188 6.92 -0.47 23.93
CA GLN A 188 7.60 -1.41 24.82
C GLN A 188 8.71 -2.20 24.12
N ILE A 189 8.44 -2.71 22.91
CA ILE A 189 9.41 -3.48 22.13
C ILE A 189 10.61 -2.62 21.72
N LEU A 190 10.36 -1.40 21.25
CA LEU A 190 11.43 -0.49 20.84
C LEU A 190 12.28 -0.03 22.03
N ALA A 191 11.67 0.23 23.19
CA ALA A 191 12.41 0.55 24.41
C ALA A 191 13.33 -0.61 24.83
N ALA A 192 12.80 -1.84 24.88
CA ALA A 192 13.58 -3.02 25.26
C ALA A 192 14.75 -3.28 24.30
N ALA A 193 14.57 -3.03 23.00
CA ALA A 193 15.66 -3.19 22.02
C ALA A 193 16.75 -2.11 22.14
N GLY A 194 16.36 -0.88 22.50
CA GLY A 194 17.29 0.19 22.81
C GLY A 194 18.17 -0.13 24.02
N GLU A 195 17.62 -0.79 25.04
CA GLU A 195 18.37 -1.25 26.22
C GLU A 195 19.37 -2.37 25.91
N VAL A 196 19.10 -3.22 24.92
CA VAL A 196 20.01 -4.31 24.52
C VAL A 196 21.18 -3.81 23.65
N SER A 197 21.02 -2.64 23.04
CA SER A 197 22.00 -2.06 22.10
C SER A 197 22.93 -1.02 22.74
N ALA A 198 22.72 -0.69 24.03
CA ALA A 198 23.49 0.27 24.82
C ALA A 198 24.53 -0.42 25.72
#